data_AF-A0A2G6IVE9-F1
#
_entry.id   AF-A0A2G6IVE9-F1
#
_cell.length_a   1.000
_cell.length_b   1.000
_cell.length_c   1.000
_cell.angle_alpha   90.00
_cell.angle_beta   90.00
_cell.angle_gamma   90.00
#
_symmetry.space_group_name_H-M   'P 1'
#
loop_
_entity.id
_entity.type
_entity.pdbx_description
1 polymer ?
#
loop_
_entity_poly.entity_id
_entity_poly.type
_entity_poly.pdbx_seq_one_letter_code
_entity_poly.pdbx_strand_id
1 'polypeptide(L)' 'MQIMTEQDLIQQVENYCEAAGLAPATLCRKAVGNSRLYKNLIDGKGCTIRVAAKLQEFISANPPMREAG' A
#
# COMPACT_ATOMS: atom_id res chain seq x y z
N MET A 1 1.47 -7.07 -20.96
CA MET A 1 0.65 -7.60 -19.84
C MET A 1 1.44 -7.31 -18.58
N GLN A 2 1.13 -6.22 -17.85
CA GLN A 2 1.83 -5.94 -16.59
C GLN A 2 1.28 -6.89 -15.54
N ILE A 3 2.10 -7.85 -15.12
CA ILE A 3 1.83 -8.66 -13.93
C ILE A 3 2.21 -7.77 -12.75
N MET A 4 1.20 -7.27 -12.04
CA MET A 4 1.40 -6.54 -10.78
C MET A 4 1.96 -7.53 -9.75
N THR A 5 3.22 -7.38 -9.36
CA THR A 5 3.87 -8.26 -8.39
C THR A 5 3.77 -7.69 -6.98
N GLU A 6 4.04 -8.49 -5.95
CA GLU A 6 4.12 -7.97 -4.59
C GLU A 6 5.11 -6.82 -4.43
N GLN A 7 6.22 -6.85 -5.17
CA GLN A 7 7.23 -5.79 -5.14
C GLN A 7 6.67 -4.46 -5.65
N ASP A 8 5.84 -4.48 -6.70
CA ASP A 8 5.18 -3.28 -7.21
C ASP A 8 4.23 -2.67 -6.17
N LEU A 9 3.46 -3.52 -5.47
CA LEU A 9 2.59 -3.10 -4.37
C LEU A 9 3.39 -2.50 -3.21
N ILE A 10 4.52 -3.11 -2.85
CA ILE A 10 5.43 -2.57 -1.82
C ILE A 10 5.92 -1.19 -2.24
N GLN A 11 6.43 -1.04 -3.47
CA GLN A 11 6.93 0.25 -3.95
C GLN A 11 5.85 1.33 -3.99
N GLN A 12 4.63 1.01 -4.44
CA GLN A 12 3.52 1.97 -4.41
C GLN A 12 3.15 2.39 -2.99
N VAL A 13 3.12 1.44 -2.07
CA VAL A 13 2.85 1.70 -0.64
C VAL A 13 3.93 2.58 -0.04
N GLU A 14 5.20 2.26 -0.26
CA GLU A 14 6.32 3.05 0.25
C GLU A 14 6.32 4.47 -0.31
N ASN A 15 6.13 4.63 -1.61
CA ASN A 15 6.08 5.94 -2.26
C ASN A 15 4.88 6.77 -1.77
N TYR A 16 3.72 6.14 -1.59
CA TYR A 16 2.56 6.79 -0.98
C TYR A 16 2.86 7.21 0.46
N CYS A 17 3.45 6.32 1.25
CA CYS A 17 3.78 6.55 2.64
C CYS A 17 4.81 7.66 2.83
N GLU A 18 5.82 7.71 1.97
CA GLU A 18 6.81 8.77 1.94
C GLU A 18 6.14 10.12 1.62
N ALA A 19 5.28 10.15 0.60
CA ALA A 19 4.55 11.36 0.22
C ALA A 19 3.53 11.82 1.28
N ALA A 20 2.90 10.88 2.00
CA ALA A 20 1.90 11.16 3.03
C ALA A 20 2.50 11.32 4.45
N GLY A 21 3.79 11.02 4.63
CA GLY A 21 4.42 10.94 5.97
C GLY A 21 3.83 9.85 6.87
N LEU A 22 3.32 8.75 6.30
CA LEU A 22 2.69 7.65 7.03
C LEU A 22 3.60 6.42 7.07
N ALA A 23 3.51 5.62 8.14
CA ALA A 23 4.13 4.30 8.13
C ALA A 23 3.33 3.32 7.26
N PRO A 24 3.98 2.44 6.49
CA PRO A 24 3.29 1.46 5.63
C PRO A 24 2.38 0.49 6.40
N ALA A 25 2.75 0.14 7.64
CA ALA A 25 1.88 -0.62 8.53
C ALA A 25 0.60 0.15 8.92
N THR A 26 0.69 1.47 9.11
CA THR A 26 -0.46 2.35 9.41
C THR A 26 -1.37 2.50 8.20
N LEU A 27 -0.79 2.66 7.01
CA LEU A 27 -1.53 2.63 5.75
C LEU A 27 -2.28 1.31 5.59
N CYS A 28 -1.59 0.17 5.69
CA CYS A 28 -2.20 -1.15 5.56
C CYS A 28 -3.33 -1.37 6.57
N ARG A 29 -3.16 -0.89 7.81
CA ARG A 29 -4.21 -0.93 8.82
C ARG A 29 -5.41 -0.05 8.45
N LYS A 30 -5.20 1.15 7.89
CA LYS A 30 -6.28 2.05 7.45
C LYS A 30 -7.01 1.52 6.20
N ALA A 31 -6.26 1.03 5.21
CA ALA A 31 -6.79 0.58 3.93
C ALA A 31 -7.50 -0.77 4.03
N VAL A 32 -6.89 -1.75 4.72
CA VAL A 32 -7.39 -3.13 4.74
C VAL A 32 -7.66 -3.70 6.13
N GLY A 33 -7.39 -2.93 7.19
CA GLY A 33 -7.55 -3.41 8.58
C GLY A 33 -6.45 -4.37 9.04
N ASN A 34 -5.39 -4.57 8.25
CA ASN A 34 -4.36 -5.58 8.52
C ASN A 34 -2.96 -4.95 8.58
N SER A 35 -2.51 -4.64 9.80
CA SER A 35 -1.18 -4.07 10.04
C SER A 35 -0.03 -5.02 9.66
N ARG A 36 -0.29 -6.33 9.52
CA ARG A 36 0.71 -7.33 9.14
C ARG A 36 0.84 -7.49 7.61
N LEU A 37 -0.01 -6.84 6.82
CA LEU A 37 0.03 -6.96 5.36
C LEU A 37 1.42 -6.62 4.82
N TYR A 38 1.96 -5.46 5.21
CA TYR A 38 3.27 -5.00 4.78
C TYR A 38 4.36 -6.04 5.07
N LYS A 39 4.35 -6.60 6.27
CA LYS A 39 5.30 -7.64 6.67
C LYS A 39 5.17 -8.91 5.83
N ASN A 40 3.95 -9.33 5.47
CA ASN A 40 3.75 -10.48 4.58
C ASN A 40 4.25 -10.23 3.16
N LEU A 41 4.06 -9.01 2.65
CA LEU A 41 4.57 -8.62 1.33
C LEU A 41 6.10 -8.67 1.30
N ILE A 42 6.77 -8.12 2.31
CA ILE A 42 8.24 -8.14 2.40
C ILE A 42 8.78 -9.57 2.62
N ASP A 43 8.08 -10.38 3.39
CA ASP A 43 8.43 -11.79 3.66
C ASP A 43 8.19 -12.70 2.44
N GLY A 44 7.63 -12.18 1.34
CA GLY A 44 7.31 -12.95 0.14
C GLY A 44 6.13 -13.91 0.31
N LYS A 45 5.29 -13.69 1.32
CA LYS A 45 4.07 -14.49 1.57
C LYS A 45 2.88 -14.11 0.67
N GLY A 46 3.02 -13.06 -0.13
CA GLY A 46 1.96 -12.58 -1.00
C GLY A 46 0.87 -11.80 -0.28
N CYS A 47 -0.05 -11.27 -1.08
CA CYS A 47 -1.35 -10.80 -0.62
C CYS A 47 -2.46 -11.33 -1.53
N THR A 48 -3.69 -11.32 -1.03
CA THR A 48 -4.84 -11.70 -1.87
C THR A 48 -5.25 -10.55 -2.78
N ILE A 49 -5.85 -10.86 -3.93
CA ILE A 49 -6.35 -9.83 -4.86
C ILE A 49 -7.33 -8.85 -4.20
N ARG A 50 -8.15 -9.33 -3.26
CA ARG A 50 -9.06 -8.45 -2.48
C ARG A 50 -8.30 -7.40 -1.67
N VAL A 51 -7.14 -7.76 -1.14
CA VAL A 51 -6.30 -6.86 -0.35
C VAL A 51 -5.61 -5.85 -1.26
N ALA A 52 -5.06 -6.28 -2.39
CA ALA A 52 -4.51 -5.38 -3.40
C ALA A 52 -5.57 -4.38 -3.91
N ALA A 53 -6.79 -4.85 -4.21
CA ALA A 53 -7.89 -4.00 -4.65
C ALA A 53 -8.27 -2.94 -3.60
N LYS A 54 -8.44 -3.32 -2.33
CA LYS A 54 -8.75 -2.35 -1.25
C LYS A 54 -7.62 -1.35 -1.02
N LEU A 55 -6.37 -1.79 -1.15
CA LEU A 55 -5.21 -0.92 -1.00
C LEU A 55 -5.17 0.13 -2.11
N GLN A 56 -5.36 -0.29 -3.37
CA GLN A 56 -5.48 0.65 -4.50
C GLN A 56 -6.67 1.59 -4.35
N GLU A 57 -7.84 1.08 -3.94
CA GLU A 57 -9.03 1.89 -3.71
C GLU A 57 -8.76 2.96 -2.63
N PHE A 58 -8.06 2.59 -1.56
CA PHE A 58 -7.67 3.53 -0.52
C PHE A 58 -6.71 4.61 -1.05
N ILE A 59 -5.66 4.23 -1.78
CA ILE A 59 -4.69 5.17 -2.37
C ILE A 59 -5.38 6.10 -3.37
N SER A 60 -6.34 5.59 -4.15
CA SER A 60 -7.11 6.39 -5.10
C SER A 60 -8.09 7.33 -4.40
N ALA A 61 -8.70 6.92 -3.29
CA ALA A 61 -9.65 7.72 -2.53
C ALA A 61 -8.99 8.73 -1.58
N ASN A 62 -7.77 8.44 -1.14
CA ASN A 62 -6.92 9.31 -0.35
C ASN A 62 -5.62 9.47 -1.12
N PRO A 63 -5.52 10.36 -2.12
CA PRO A 63 -4.21 10.71 -2.68
C PRO A 63 -3.36 11.34 -1.56
N PRO A 64 -2.04 11.09 -1.52
CA PRO A 64 -1.20 11.73 -0.52
C PRO A 64 -1.28 13.23 -0.81
N MET A 65 -1.78 14.02 0.15
CA MET A 65 -1.73 15.47 0.08
C MET A 65 -0.26 15.89 0.14
N ARG A 66 0.44 15.83 -1.00
CA ARG A 66 1.60 16.67 -1.21
C ARG A 66 1.04 18.08 -1.28
N GLU A 67 1.22 18.84 -0.21
CA GLU A 67 1.27 20.28 -0.35
C GLU A 67 2.29 20.56 -1.46
N ALA A 68 1.79 20.97 -2.61
CA ALA A 68 2.58 21.65 -3.62
C ALA A 68 2.98 22.99 -3.00
N GLY A 69 4.15 23.00 -2.35
CA GLY A 69 4.92 24.20 -2.03
C GLY A 69 6.12 24.26 -2.94
#